data_AF-A0A502Y8G4-F1
#
_entry.id   AF-A0A502Y8G4-F1
#
_cell.length_a   1.000
_cell.length_b   1.000
_cell.length_c   1.000
_cell.angle_alpha   90.00
_cell.angle_beta   90.00
_cell.angle_gamma   90.00
#
_symmetry.space_group_name_H-M   'P 1'
#
loop_
_entity.id
_entity.type
_entity.pdbx_description
1 polymer ?
#
loop_
_entity_poly.entity_id
_entity_poly.type
_entity_poly.pdbx_seq_one_letter_code
_entity_poly.pdbx_strand_id
1 'polypeptide(L)'
;MSIAMRPSQALRLWQQVMLSQVREDAPDLTMRQTAILFTIYLDPPPHTVRGLAARLNVTKPVITRALDTMGALKLVSRHRDELDKRNVLIKRTVEGALFVERFGDGIIAKAHDLPI
;
A
#
# COMPACT_ATOMS: atom_id res chain seq x y z
N MET A 1 0.64 -5.12 -21.09
CA MET A 1 -0.47 -5.97 -21.58
C MET A 1 -1.71 -5.57 -20.79
N SER A 2 -2.82 -5.24 -21.44
CA SER A 2 -4.06 -4.93 -20.72
C SER A 2 -4.77 -6.23 -20.31
N ILE A 3 -5.30 -6.27 -19.08
CA ILE A 3 -6.13 -7.39 -18.62
C ILE A 3 -7.59 -7.01 -18.92
N ALA A 4 -8.26 -7.77 -19.79
CA ALA A 4 -9.68 -7.55 -20.09
C ALA A 4 -10.55 -8.20 -19.01
N MET A 5 -11.39 -7.42 -18.32
CA MET A 5 -12.30 -7.90 -17.28
C MET A 5 -13.66 -7.23 -17.39
N ARG A 6 -14.74 -7.98 -17.16
CA ARG A 6 -16.07 -7.41 -16.91
C ARG A 6 -16.11 -6.74 -15.54
N PRO A 7 -16.94 -5.70 -15.31
CA PRO A 7 -17.08 -5.08 -14.00
C PRO A 7 -17.39 -6.07 -12.86
N SER A 8 -18.21 -7.09 -13.14
CA SER A 8 -18.52 -8.16 -12.17
C SER A 8 -17.31 -9.02 -11.79
N GLN A 9 -16.41 -9.29 -12.75
CA GLN A 9 -15.17 -10.02 -12.49
C GLN A 9 -14.21 -9.19 -11.64
N ALA A 10 -14.10 -7.89 -11.91
CA ALA A 10 -13.28 -6.98 -11.10
C ALA A 10 -13.77 -6.89 -9.65
N LEU A 11 -15.09 -6.76 -9.45
CA LEU A 11 -15.69 -6.75 -8.12
C LEU A 11 -15.53 -8.09 -7.40
N ARG A 12 -15.69 -9.21 -8.11
CA ARG A 12 -15.47 -10.56 -7.54
C ARG A 12 -14.04 -10.76 -7.09
N LEU A 13 -13.07 -10.36 -7.92
CA LEU A 13 -11.64 -10.43 -7.58
C LEU A 13 -11.35 -9.62 -6.31
N TRP A 14 -11.80 -8.36 -6.30
CA TRP A 14 -11.55 -7.48 -5.16
C TRP A 14 -12.18 -8.02 -3.87
N GLN A 15 -13.40 -8.57 -3.95
CA GLN A 15 -14.04 -9.23 -2.82
C GLN A 15 -13.22 -10.42 -2.30
N GLN A 16 -12.74 -11.30 -3.18
CA GLN A 16 -11.98 -12.49 -2.79
C GLN A 16 -10.64 -12.11 -2.15
N VAL A 17 -9.95 -11.09 -2.68
CA VAL A 17 -8.72 -10.55 -2.09
C VAL A 17 -9.00 -9.97 -0.70
N MET A 18 -10.04 -9.16 -0.53
CA MET A 18 -10.39 -8.64 0.80
C MET A 18 -10.70 -9.77 1.80
N LEU A 19 -11.42 -10.81 1.37
CA LEU A 19 -11.73 -11.96 2.22
C LEU A 19 -10.49 -12.77 2.61
N SER A 20 -9.50 -12.94 1.72
CA SER A 20 -8.25 -13.63 2.09
C SER A 20 -7.44 -12.84 3.10
N GLN A 21 -7.31 -11.52 2.90
CA GLN A 21 -6.61 -10.65 3.84
C GLN A 21 -7.18 -10.70 5.26
N VAL A 22 -8.51 -10.76 5.40
CA VAL A 22 -9.19 -10.88 6.70
C VAL A 22 -8.98 -12.26 7.34
N ARG A 23 -8.88 -13.32 6.53
CA ARG A 23 -8.74 -14.71 7.03
C ARG A 23 -7.31 -15.09 7.39
N GLU A 24 -6.32 -14.50 6.73
CA GLU A 24 -4.90 -14.83 6.88
C GLU A 24 -4.21 -14.10 8.05
N ASP A 25 -4.99 -13.44 8.92
CA ASP A 25 -4.50 -12.66 10.06
C ASP A 25 -3.45 -11.60 9.63
N ALA A 26 -3.58 -11.10 8.41
CA ALA A 26 -2.74 -10.05 7.89
C ALA A 26 -3.03 -8.72 8.63
N PRO A 27 -2.05 -7.81 8.73
CA PRO A 27 -2.30 -6.46 9.25
C PRO A 27 -3.55 -5.82 8.62
N ASP A 28 -4.50 -5.44 9.46
CA ASP A 28 -5.75 -4.77 9.05
C ASP A 28 -5.48 -3.31 8.67
N LEU A 29 -4.89 -3.13 7.49
CA LEU A 29 -4.62 -1.83 6.92
C LEU A 29 -5.91 -1.24 6.36
N THR A 30 -6.24 -0.04 6.82
CA THR A 30 -7.30 0.76 6.20
C THR A 30 -7.01 1.00 4.73
N MET A 31 -8.04 1.18 3.91
CA MET A 31 -7.91 1.52 2.47
C MET A 31 -6.90 2.66 2.22
N ARG A 32 -6.87 3.65 3.12
CA ARG A 32 -5.92 4.76 3.06
C ARG A 32 -4.47 4.32 3.31
N GLN A 33 -4.23 3.52 4.33
CA GLN A 33 -2.89 2.98 4.60
C GLN A 33 -2.41 2.11 3.44
N THR A 34 -3.28 1.25 2.90
CA THR A 34 -3.00 0.42 1.72
C THR A 34 -2.65 1.28 0.50
N ALA A 35 -3.42 2.34 0.23
CA ALA A 35 -3.12 3.26 -0.87
C ALA A 35 -1.77 3.97 -0.70
N ILE A 36 -1.43 4.40 0.52
CA ILE A 36 -0.13 5.02 0.82
C ILE A 36 1.00 4.00 0.65
N LEU A 37 0.83 2.77 1.16
CA LEU A 37 1.81 1.69 1.03
C LEU A 37 2.09 1.41 -0.45
N PHE A 38 1.07 1.15 -1.25
CA PHE A 38 1.25 0.90 -2.69
C PHE A 38 1.86 2.09 -3.43
N THR A 39 1.51 3.32 -3.06
CA THR A 39 2.20 4.51 -3.61
C THR A 39 3.70 4.45 -3.34
N ILE A 40 4.11 4.13 -2.11
CA ILE A 40 5.53 4.07 -1.74
C ILE A 40 6.28 2.95 -2.48
N TYR A 41 5.63 1.80 -2.67
CA TYR A 41 6.25 0.60 -3.22
C TYR A 41 6.19 0.49 -4.75
N LEU A 42 5.16 1.05 -5.38
CA LEU A 42 4.94 0.93 -6.82
C LEU A 42 5.37 2.19 -7.60
N ASP A 43 5.29 3.37 -7.00
CA ASP A 43 5.72 4.61 -7.65
C ASP A 43 7.20 4.93 -7.37
N PRO A 44 7.89 5.65 -8.27
CA PRO A 44 9.28 6.03 -8.09
C PRO A 44 9.47 7.00 -6.90
N PRO A 45 10.58 6.88 -6.15
CA PRO A 45 10.96 7.82 -5.08
C PRO A 45 11.42 9.19 -5.65
N PRO A 46 11.56 10.25 -4.82
CA PRO A 46 11.42 10.29 -3.36
C PRO A 46 9.99 10.47 -2.84
N HIS A 47 9.66 9.76 -1.77
CA HIS A 47 8.38 9.89 -1.07
C HIS A 47 8.50 10.79 0.15
N THR A 48 7.61 11.78 0.27
CA THR A 48 7.55 12.71 1.41
C THR A 48 6.13 12.78 1.97
N VAL A 49 5.98 13.17 3.24
CA VAL A 49 4.66 13.41 3.85
C VAL A 49 3.84 14.39 3.02
N ARG A 50 4.48 15.46 2.51
CA ARG A 50 3.83 16.47 1.67
C ARG A 50 3.35 15.89 0.33
N GLY A 51 4.20 15.13 -0.34
CA GLY A 51 3.85 14.51 -1.63
C GLY A 51 2.71 13.52 -1.50
N LEU A 52 2.75 12.66 -0.46
CA LEU A 52 1.68 11.70 -0.17
C LEU A 52 0.35 12.41 0.16
N ALA A 53 0.40 13.50 0.93
CA ALA A 53 -0.79 14.28 1.29
C ALA A 53 -1.45 14.89 0.05
N ALA A 54 -0.64 15.45 -0.86
CA ALA A 54 -1.11 16.00 -2.12
C ALA A 54 -1.73 14.92 -3.01
N ARG A 55 -1.07 13.76 -3.16
CA ARG A 55 -1.55 12.66 -4.00
C ARG A 55 -2.89 12.08 -3.54
N LEU A 56 -3.08 11.96 -2.23
CA LEU A 56 -4.33 11.43 -1.66
C LEU A 56 -5.39 12.52 -1.39
N ASN A 57 -5.10 13.79 -1.70
CA ASN A 57 -5.95 14.94 -1.41
C ASN A 57 -6.41 15.01 0.06
N VAL A 58 -5.46 14.89 0.99
CA VAL A 58 -5.69 14.93 2.44
C VAL A 58 -4.69 15.86 3.14
N THR A 59 -4.95 16.17 4.41
CA THR A 59 -4.03 16.99 5.21
C THR A 59 -2.81 16.17 5.68
N LYS A 60 -1.68 16.86 5.94
CA LYS A 60 -0.44 16.21 6.42
C LYS A 60 -0.64 15.34 7.67
N PRO A 61 -1.41 15.75 8.72
CA PRO A 61 -1.64 14.92 9.90
C PRO A 61 -2.28 13.56 9.59
N VAL A 62 -3.09 13.47 8.53
CA VAL A 62 -3.69 12.21 8.09
C VAL A 62 -2.61 11.24 7.60
N ILE A 63 -1.66 11.73 6.80
CA ILE A 63 -0.52 10.94 6.34
C ILE A 63 0.40 10.56 7.48
N THR A 64 0.72 11.50 8.38
CA THR A 64 1.60 11.22 9.54
C THR A 64 1.04 10.09 10.39
N ARG A 65 -0.24 10.13 10.76
CA ARG A 65 -0.89 9.06 11.53
C ARG A 65 -0.84 7.71 10.82
N ALA A 66 -1.08 7.69 9.51
CA ALA A 66 -0.97 6.45 8.73
C ALA A 66 0.47 5.90 8.75
N LEU A 67 1.47 6.76 8.56
CA LEU A 67 2.90 6.39 8.60
C LEU A 67 3.34 5.95 10.01
N ASP A 68 2.74 6.47 11.09
CA ASP A 68 3.00 6.00 12.45
C ASP A 68 2.58 4.54 12.62
N THR A 69 1.35 4.19 12.20
CA THR A 69 0.86 2.80 12.23
C THR A 69 1.73 1.88 11.36
N MET A 70 2.00 2.27 10.11
CA MET A 70 2.79 1.44 9.20
C MET A 70 4.25 1.30 9.63
N GLY A 71 4.81 2.32 10.28
CA GLY A 71 6.14 2.26 10.88
C GLY A 71 6.20 1.29 12.06
N ALA A 72 5.17 1.25 12.91
CA ALA A 72 5.06 0.26 13.99
C ALA A 72 5.00 -1.17 13.46
N LEU A 73 4.37 -1.38 12.29
CA LEU A 73 4.33 -2.65 11.57
C LEU A 73 5.61 -2.93 10.75
N LYS A 74 6.62 -2.04 10.82
CA LYS A 74 7.87 -2.10 10.03
C LYS A 74 7.67 -2.12 8.51
N LEU A 75 6.52 -1.70 8.01
CA LEU A 75 6.23 -1.69 6.57
C LEU A 75 6.92 -0.53 5.82
N VAL A 76 7.29 0.52 6.54
CA VAL A 76 7.97 1.71 6.01
C VAL A 76 8.93 2.26 7.07
N SER A 77 9.96 2.98 6.63
CA SER A 77 10.86 3.74 7.51
C SER A 77 10.82 5.24 7.20
N ARG A 78 11.13 6.06 8.20
CA ARG A 78 11.17 7.53 8.09
C ARG A 78 12.57 8.02 8.38
N HIS A 79 13.11 8.84 7.48
CA HIS A 79 14.43 9.45 7.64
C HIS A 79 14.33 10.96 7.39
N ARG A 80 15.03 11.76 8.19
CA ARG A 80 15.22 13.16 7.85
C ARG A 80 16.12 13.24 6.63
N ASP A 81 15.77 14.12 5.70
CA ASP A 81 16.62 14.42 4.57
C ASP A 81 17.90 15.11 5.07
N GLU A 82 19.05 14.68 4.56
CA GLU A 82 20.36 15.20 4.94
C GLU A 82 20.61 16.60 4.37
N LEU A 83 20.00 16.91 3.22
CA LEU A 83 20.12 18.21 2.54
C LEU A 83 19.16 19.26 3.11
N ASP A 84 17.97 18.84 3.57
CA ASP A 84 17.01 19.69 4.27
C ASP A 84 16.32 18.93 5.41
N LYS A 85 16.79 19.13 6.65
CA LYS A 85 16.26 18.44 7.85
C LYS A 85 14.77 18.71 8.15
N ARG A 86 14.13 19.65 7.43
CA ARG A 86 12.67 19.90 7.49
C ARG A 86 11.88 18.89 6.67
N ASN A 87 12.53 18.22 5.71
CA ASN A 87 11.93 17.14 4.95
C ASN A 87 12.12 15.80 5.65
N VAL A 88 11.05 15.01 5.62
CA VAL A 88 11.06 13.60 6.05
C VAL A 88 10.80 12.76 4.81
N LEU A 89 11.79 11.94 4.47
CA LEU A 89 11.75 10.94 3.41
C LEU A 89 11.20 9.63 3.98
N ILE A 90 10.30 9.03 3.21
CA ILE A 90 9.70 7.74 3.53
C ILE A 90 10.38 6.70 2.63
N LYS A 91 10.96 5.67 3.23
CA LYS A 91 11.64 4.60 2.51
C LYS A 91 10.93 3.26 2.70
N ARG A 92 11.14 2.39 1.72
CA ARG A 92 10.74 0.98 1.75
C ARG A 92 11.59 0.22 2.77
N THR A 93 11.02 -0.82 3.36
CA THR A 93 11.69 -1.77 4.24
C THR A 93 11.66 -3.15 3.59
N VAL A 94 12.46 -4.09 4.10
CA VAL A 94 12.43 -5.48 3.63
C VAL A 94 11.09 -6.13 3.97
N GLU A 95 10.61 -5.93 5.19
CA GLU A 95 9.35 -6.47 5.69
C GLU A 95 8.15 -5.95 4.89
N GLY A 96 8.15 -4.65 4.53
CA GLY A 96 7.10 -4.09 3.69
C GLY A 96 7.18 -4.55 2.24
N ALA A 97 8.38 -4.78 1.69
CA ALA A 97 8.52 -5.37 0.35
C ALA A 97 7.93 -6.79 0.30
N LEU A 98 8.28 -7.63 1.28
CA LEU A 98 7.73 -8.98 1.41
C LEU A 98 6.21 -8.97 1.64
N PHE A 99 5.68 -7.99 2.37
CA PHE A 99 4.24 -7.83 2.53
C PHE A 99 3.55 -7.52 1.20
N VAL A 100 4.08 -6.57 0.42
CA VAL A 100 3.51 -6.18 -0.88
C VAL A 100 3.62 -7.32 -1.90
N GLU A 101 4.71 -8.07 -1.90
CA GLU A 101 4.91 -9.25 -2.74
C GLU A 101 3.84 -10.32 -2.45
N ARG A 102 3.69 -10.73 -1.18
CA ARG A 102 2.65 -11.70 -0.77
C ARG A 102 1.25 -11.21 -1.10
N PHE A 103 0.98 -9.92 -0.95
CA PHE A 103 -0.31 -9.33 -1.34
C PHE A 103 -0.55 -9.51 -2.85
N GLY A 104 0.46 -9.24 -3.67
CA GLY A 104 0.42 -9.45 -5.13
C GLY A 104 0.18 -10.92 -5.50
N ASP A 105 0.90 -11.85 -4.88
CA ASP A 105 0.71 -13.29 -5.08
C ASP A 105 -0.71 -13.72 -4.72
N GLY A 106 -1.26 -13.19 -3.63
CA GLY A 106 -2.65 -13.39 -3.23
C GLY A 106 -3.66 -12.92 -4.28
N ILE A 107 -3.43 -11.75 -4.89
CA ILE A 107 -4.28 -11.26 -6.01
C ILE A 107 -4.22 -12.24 -7.19
N ILE A 108 -3.03 -12.67 -7.58
CA ILE A 108 -2.84 -13.60 -8.71
C ILE A 108 -3.56 -14.92 -8.43
N ALA A 109 -3.39 -15.48 -7.22
CA ALA A 109 -4.05 -16.70 -6.81
C ALA A 109 -5.59 -16.58 -6.92
N LYS A 110 -6.19 -15.46 -6.46
CA LYS A 110 -7.64 -15.24 -6.58
C LYS A 110 -8.09 -14.93 -8.00
N ALA A 111 -7.24 -14.34 -8.83
CA ALA A 111 -7.56 -14.11 -10.24
C ALA A 111 -7.75 -15.42 -11.02
N HIS A 112 -7.02 -16.48 -10.66
CA HIS A 112 -7.21 -17.82 -11.24
C HIS A 112 -8.58 -18.45 -10.90
N ASP A 113 -9.21 -18.03 -9.80
CA ASP A 113 -10.53 -18.53 -9.37
C ASP A 113 -11.70 -17.77 -10.04
N LEU A 114 -11.42 -16.77 -10.89
CA LEU A 114 -12.46 -16.00 -11.55
C LEU A 114 -13.19 -16.84 -12.60
N PRO A 115 -14.54 -16.86 -12.61
CA PRO A 115 -15.27 -17.47 -13.69
C PRO A 115 -14.99 -16.74 -15.00
N ILE A 116 -14.80 -17.50 -16.08
CA ILE A 116 -14.60 -17.01 -17.45
C ILE A 116 -15.74 -16.08 -17.86
#